data_AF-A0AAD0WEL9-F1
#
_entry.id   AF-A0AAD0WEL9-F1
#
_cell.length_a   1.000
_cell.length_b   1.000
_cell.length_c   1.000
_cell.angle_alpha   90.00
_cell.angle_beta   90.00
_cell.angle_gamma   90.00
#
_symmetry.space_group_name_H-M   'P 1'
#
loop_
_entity.id
_entity.type
_entity.pdbx_description
1 polymer ?
#
loop_
_entity_poly.entity_id
_entity_poly.type
_entity_poly.pdbx_seq_one_letter_code
_entity_poly.pdbx_strand_id
1 'polypeptide(L)'
;MNNQNETITSPCNKPLLVVLFKSKEGIEQRGVQCYEGVMTFKELVDHFKAEKGSEEIGEVDKKQRDVDTKRVNGLKQFWTTSQGTVFPNITLFANSLSLKNSVTVGNKLIIEATLEKNADRFIADGQGRQAFIDWLLSDESNAEFEDHTISFKLIVTQTESLSTPKAVQIIRQLFADYHVKLTKPNSSISKHFDNSTVLSRLMNDYLALQVDSY
;
A
#
# COMPACT_ATOMS: atom_id res chain seq x y z
N MET A 1 10.93 -4.92 -23.66
CA MET A 1 9.77 -5.79 -23.36
C MET A 1 8.60 -4.91 -22.94
N ASN A 2 7.35 -5.31 -23.16
CA ASN A 2 6.18 -4.50 -22.77
C ASN A 2 6.16 -4.31 -21.24
N ASN A 3 6.65 -3.17 -20.75
CA ASN A 3 6.54 -2.73 -19.35
C ASN A 3 5.09 -2.38 -19.02
N GLN A 4 4.20 -3.37 -19.05
CA GLN A 4 2.87 -3.22 -18.49
C GLN A 4 2.97 -3.42 -16.99
N ASN A 5 3.32 -2.34 -16.29
CA ASN A 5 3.10 -2.25 -14.85
C ASN A 5 1.60 -2.52 -14.59
N GLU A 6 1.31 -3.70 -14.05
CA GLU A 6 -0.04 -4.25 -13.86
C GLU A 6 -0.89 -3.30 -13.01
N THR A 7 -2.06 -2.92 -13.53
CA THR A 7 -3.09 -2.21 -12.77
C THR A 7 -3.73 -3.22 -11.82
N ILE A 8 -3.69 -2.93 -10.53
CA ILE A 8 -4.29 -3.78 -9.51
C ILE A 8 -5.66 -3.20 -9.21
N THR A 9 -6.73 -3.95 -9.46
CA THR A 9 -8.12 -3.51 -9.24
C THR A 9 -8.75 -4.31 -8.10
N SER A 10 -10.03 -4.09 -7.79
CA SER A 10 -10.71 -4.82 -6.71
C SER A 10 -10.77 -6.32 -7.00
N PRO A 11 -10.20 -7.19 -6.15
CA PRO A 11 -10.31 -8.65 -6.32
C PRO A 11 -11.76 -9.12 -6.40
N CYS A 12 -12.66 -8.57 -5.57
CA CYS A 12 -14.08 -8.92 -5.57
C CYS A 12 -14.91 -8.23 -6.68
N ASN A 13 -14.29 -7.41 -7.56
CA ASN A 13 -14.95 -6.67 -8.64
C ASN A 13 -16.12 -5.76 -8.18
N LYS A 14 -16.10 -5.30 -6.93
CA LYS A 14 -17.07 -4.37 -6.34
C LYS A 14 -16.41 -3.07 -5.90
N PRO A 15 -17.12 -1.95 -5.91
CA PRO A 15 -16.63 -0.72 -5.30
C PRO A 15 -16.54 -0.89 -3.78
N LEU A 16 -15.57 -0.23 -3.15
CA LEU A 16 -15.46 -0.15 -1.70
C LEU A 16 -15.98 1.22 -1.23
N LEU A 17 -16.97 1.22 -0.34
CA LEU A 17 -17.45 2.41 0.34
C LEU A 17 -16.59 2.65 1.57
N VAL A 18 -16.12 3.87 1.77
CA VAL A 18 -15.28 4.22 2.92
C VAL A 18 -15.73 5.54 3.55
N VAL A 19 -15.54 5.62 4.86
CA VAL A 19 -15.58 6.87 5.61
C VAL A 19 -14.15 7.26 5.94
N LEU A 20 -13.79 8.48 5.56
CA LEU A 20 -12.42 8.97 5.60
C LEU A 20 -12.34 10.28 6.38
N PHE A 21 -11.30 10.41 7.19
CA PHE A 21 -10.87 11.66 7.78
C PHE A 21 -9.83 12.29 6.86
N LYS A 22 -10.06 13.53 6.43
CA LYS A 22 -9.05 14.27 5.67
C LYS A 22 -7.84 14.52 6.57
N SER A 23 -6.68 13.98 6.21
CA SER A 23 -5.41 14.29 6.86
C SER A 23 -4.66 15.36 6.07
N LYS A 24 -3.66 15.98 6.72
CA LYS A 24 -2.74 16.95 6.11
C LYS A 24 -1.31 16.56 6.42
N GLU A 25 -0.65 15.90 5.47
CA GLU A 25 0.70 15.36 5.65
C GLU A 25 1.74 15.95 4.69
N GLY A 26 3.02 15.85 5.04
CA GLY A 26 4.11 16.40 4.23
C GLY A 26 4.17 15.85 2.81
N ILE A 27 3.72 14.60 2.58
CA ILE A 27 3.67 13.98 1.25
C ILE A 27 2.73 14.70 0.28
N GLU A 28 1.74 15.46 0.77
CA GLU A 28 0.83 16.23 -0.08
C GLU A 28 1.53 17.33 -0.89
N GLN A 29 2.74 17.75 -0.48
CA GLN A 29 3.60 18.63 -1.28
C GLN A 29 3.98 18.00 -2.64
N ARG A 30 3.82 16.68 -2.79
CA ARG A 30 4.02 15.93 -4.05
C ARG A 30 2.74 15.86 -4.90
N GLY A 31 1.71 16.61 -4.56
CA GLY A 31 0.45 16.69 -5.31
C GLY A 31 -0.40 15.43 -5.17
N VAL A 32 -0.46 14.86 -3.97
CA VAL A 32 -1.33 13.74 -3.59
C VAL A 32 -2.33 14.20 -2.53
N GLN A 33 -3.37 13.42 -2.28
CA GLN A 33 -4.29 13.65 -1.17
C GLN A 33 -4.17 12.53 -0.15
N CYS A 34 -4.05 12.89 1.13
CA CYS A 34 -4.03 11.93 2.22
C CYS A 34 -5.36 11.90 2.97
N TYR A 35 -5.71 10.69 3.40
CA TYR A 35 -6.88 10.37 4.18
C TYR A 35 -6.55 9.27 5.20
N GLU A 36 -7.30 9.21 6.29
CA GLU A 36 -7.23 8.11 7.27
C GLU A 36 -8.62 7.51 7.45
N GLY A 37 -8.71 6.23 7.77
CA GLY A 37 -9.97 5.54 7.98
C GLY A 37 -9.81 4.23 8.72
N VAL A 38 -10.91 3.52 8.88
CA VAL A 38 -10.97 2.15 9.40
C VAL A 38 -11.77 1.30 8.42
N MET A 39 -11.35 0.06 8.22
CA MET A 39 -12.08 -0.94 7.44
C MET A 39 -12.03 -2.28 8.16
N THR A 40 -12.96 -3.18 7.84
CA THR A 40 -12.93 -4.54 8.37
C THR A 40 -11.84 -5.37 7.70
N PHE A 41 -11.47 -6.48 8.33
CA PHE A 41 -10.55 -7.45 7.77
C PHE A 41 -11.11 -8.03 6.48
N LYS A 42 -12.42 -8.27 6.43
CA LYS A 42 -13.10 -8.73 5.22
C LYS A 42 -13.01 -7.71 4.08
N GLU A 43 -13.24 -6.43 4.37
CA GLU A 43 -13.10 -5.35 3.39
C GLU A 43 -11.66 -5.28 2.87
N LEU A 44 -10.66 -5.42 3.73
CA LEU A 44 -9.26 -5.40 3.31
C LEU A 44 -8.95 -6.54 2.31
N VAL A 45 -9.34 -7.77 2.61
CA VAL A 45 -9.00 -8.94 1.74
C VAL A 45 -9.82 -8.96 0.46
N ASP A 46 -11.09 -8.53 0.51
CA ASP A 46 -11.96 -8.50 -0.68
C ASP A 46 -11.54 -7.43 -1.68
N HIS A 47 -10.96 -6.34 -1.19
CA HIS A 47 -10.67 -5.17 -2.00
C HIS A 47 -9.18 -4.92 -2.25
N PHE A 48 -8.25 -5.56 -1.53
CA PHE A 48 -6.82 -5.37 -1.72
C PHE A 48 -6.07 -6.70 -1.78
N LYS A 49 -5.06 -6.75 -2.65
CA LYS A 49 -4.14 -7.88 -2.77
C LYS A 49 -2.70 -7.37 -2.72
N ALA A 50 -1.82 -8.12 -2.06
CA ALA A 50 -0.40 -7.85 -2.10
C ALA A 50 0.13 -7.85 -3.56
N GLU A 51 1.12 -7.00 -3.82
CA GLU A 51 1.88 -7.07 -5.08
C GLU A 51 2.53 -8.45 -5.20
N LYS A 52 2.58 -8.97 -6.42
CA LYS A 52 3.20 -10.28 -6.70
C LYS A 52 4.68 -10.28 -6.32
N GLY A 53 5.19 -11.45 -5.98
CA GLY A 53 6.57 -11.60 -5.51
C GLY A 53 7.61 -11.43 -6.62
N SER A 54 8.89 -11.38 -6.23
CA SER A 54 9.99 -11.16 -7.17
C SER A 54 10.20 -12.30 -8.17
N GLU A 55 9.57 -13.45 -7.92
CA GLU A 55 9.47 -14.60 -8.82
C GLU A 55 8.53 -14.37 -10.01
N GLU A 56 7.59 -13.44 -9.89
CA GLU A 56 6.62 -13.10 -10.95
C GLU A 56 6.89 -11.72 -11.58
N ILE A 57 7.32 -10.74 -10.77
CA ILE A 57 7.63 -9.37 -11.22
C ILE A 57 9.09 -9.06 -10.87
N GLY A 58 9.89 -8.65 -11.86
CA GLY A 58 11.30 -8.31 -11.62
C GLY A 58 11.46 -7.18 -10.60
N GLU A 59 12.53 -7.22 -9.80
CA GLU A 59 12.77 -6.27 -8.69
C GLU A 59 12.66 -4.79 -9.11
N VAL A 60 13.11 -4.47 -10.32
CA VAL A 60 13.12 -3.12 -10.90
C VAL A 60 11.71 -2.57 -11.15
N ASP A 61 10.70 -3.43 -11.30
CA ASP A 61 9.31 -3.05 -11.57
C ASP A 61 8.45 -2.99 -10.30
N LYS A 62 8.99 -3.48 -9.17
CA LYS A 62 8.27 -3.52 -7.90
C LYS A 62 8.08 -2.15 -7.28
N LYS A 63 6.98 -1.98 -6.56
CA LYS A 63 6.69 -0.76 -5.81
C LYS A 63 7.08 -0.89 -4.34
N GLN A 64 7.18 -2.13 -3.84
CA GLN A 64 7.72 -2.46 -2.52
C GLN A 64 8.59 -3.73 -2.57
N ARG A 65 9.33 -4.03 -1.49
CA ARG A 65 10.02 -5.32 -1.36
C ARG A 65 9.02 -6.45 -1.08
N ASP A 66 9.47 -7.69 -1.27
CA ASP A 66 8.71 -8.87 -0.86
C ASP A 66 8.35 -8.89 0.62
N VAL A 67 7.14 -9.36 0.89
CA VAL A 67 6.72 -9.74 2.22
C VAL A 67 7.46 -11.04 2.58
N ASP A 68 8.40 -10.94 3.52
CA ASP A 68 9.14 -12.11 4.02
C ASP A 68 8.22 -13.03 4.82
N THR A 69 8.20 -14.32 4.48
CA THR A 69 7.49 -15.39 5.19
C THR A 69 7.74 -15.38 6.70
N LYS A 70 8.94 -15.01 7.14
CA LYS A 70 9.27 -14.88 8.57
C LYS A 70 8.39 -13.85 9.28
N ARG A 71 8.02 -12.76 8.61
CA ARG A 71 7.16 -11.71 9.18
C ARG A 71 5.74 -12.21 9.35
N VAL A 72 5.20 -12.86 8.31
CA VAL A 72 3.87 -13.46 8.36
C VAL A 72 3.80 -14.51 9.47
N ASN A 73 4.82 -15.36 9.60
CA ASN A 73 4.87 -16.34 10.69
C ASN A 73 4.97 -15.67 12.08
N GLY A 74 5.70 -14.57 12.20
CA GLY A 74 5.72 -13.75 13.41
C GLY A 74 4.34 -13.19 13.76
N LEU A 75 3.56 -12.75 12.76
CA LEU A 75 2.18 -12.30 12.96
C LEU A 75 1.26 -13.44 13.40
N LYS A 76 1.40 -14.64 12.82
CA LYS A 76 0.65 -15.83 13.24
C LYS A 76 0.93 -16.18 14.71
N GLN A 77 2.20 -16.14 15.12
CA GLN A 77 2.59 -16.38 16.51
C GLN A 77 2.06 -15.28 17.44
N PHE A 78 2.17 -14.02 17.03
CA PHE A 78 1.61 -12.91 17.81
C PHE A 78 0.10 -13.06 17.99
N TRP A 79 -0.61 -13.47 16.93
CA TRP A 79 -2.05 -13.67 16.95
C TRP A 79 -2.48 -14.74 17.95
N THR A 80 -1.77 -15.86 17.99
CA THR A 80 -2.11 -17.00 18.87
C THR A 80 -1.68 -16.80 20.31
N THR A 81 -0.65 -15.99 20.57
CA THR A 81 -0.06 -15.84 21.91
C THR A 81 -0.52 -14.58 22.66
N SER A 82 -1.03 -13.57 21.96
CA SER A 82 -1.50 -12.32 22.58
C SER A 82 -2.98 -12.42 22.98
N GLN A 83 -3.31 -11.92 24.16
CA GLN A 83 -4.69 -11.83 24.68
C GLN A 83 -5.48 -10.63 24.11
N GLY A 84 -4.84 -9.78 23.29
CA GLY A 84 -5.43 -8.56 22.74
C GLY A 84 -4.60 -8.05 21.57
N THR A 85 -4.76 -8.69 20.41
CA THR A 85 -3.99 -8.37 19.21
C THR A 85 -4.41 -7.02 18.65
N VAL A 86 -3.43 -6.15 18.39
CA VAL A 86 -3.65 -4.86 17.75
C VAL A 86 -2.60 -4.67 16.69
N PHE A 87 -3.04 -4.30 15.48
CA PHE A 87 -2.15 -3.98 14.38
C PHE A 87 -1.94 -2.47 14.23
N PRO A 88 -0.71 -2.02 13.92
CA PRO A 88 -0.49 -0.69 13.39
C PRO A 88 -1.27 -0.47 12.10
N ASN A 89 -1.48 0.81 11.76
CA ASN A 89 -2.16 1.18 10.54
C ASN A 89 -1.46 0.66 9.27
N ILE A 90 -2.25 0.35 8.25
CA ILE A 90 -1.76 -0.02 6.92
C ILE A 90 -1.75 1.20 6.01
N THR A 91 -0.77 1.31 5.12
CA THR A 91 -0.76 2.35 4.08
C THR A 91 -1.24 1.78 2.75
N LEU A 92 -2.23 2.45 2.18
CA LEU A 92 -2.88 2.11 0.94
C LEU A 92 -2.70 3.28 -0.05
N PHE A 93 -2.59 2.94 -1.32
CA PHE A 93 -2.56 3.89 -2.42
C PHE A 93 -3.74 3.62 -3.34
N ALA A 94 -4.28 4.70 -3.91
CA ALA A 94 -5.24 4.64 -5.00
C ALA A 94 -4.90 5.70 -6.06
N ASN A 95 -5.16 5.41 -7.33
CA ASN A 95 -4.98 6.41 -8.39
C ASN A 95 -6.00 7.55 -8.28
N SER A 96 -7.22 7.21 -7.91
CA SER A 96 -8.41 8.07 -7.88
C SER A 96 -9.38 7.66 -6.78
N LEU A 97 -10.23 8.59 -6.36
CA LEU A 97 -11.24 8.39 -5.34
C LEU A 97 -12.45 9.28 -5.62
N SER A 98 -13.64 8.70 -5.63
CA SER A 98 -14.91 9.42 -5.82
C SER A 98 -15.41 9.93 -4.47
N LEU A 99 -15.40 11.24 -4.24
CA LEU A 99 -15.95 11.84 -3.02
C LEU A 99 -17.46 12.01 -3.18
N LYS A 100 -18.25 11.60 -2.18
CA LYS A 100 -19.72 11.66 -2.20
C LYS A 100 -20.25 12.80 -1.34
N ASN A 101 -20.08 12.66 -0.03
CA ASN A 101 -20.54 13.63 0.96
C ASN A 101 -19.38 14.02 1.86
N SER A 102 -19.50 15.19 2.49
CA SER A 102 -18.56 15.59 3.52
C SER A 102 -19.28 16.32 4.64
N VAL A 103 -18.85 16.07 5.87
CA VAL A 103 -19.35 16.72 7.08
C VAL A 103 -18.17 17.12 7.96
N THR A 104 -18.23 18.32 8.52
CA THR A 104 -17.24 18.76 9.51
C THR A 104 -17.74 18.42 10.89
N VAL A 105 -16.96 17.63 11.64
CA VAL A 105 -17.22 17.30 13.05
C VAL A 105 -16.04 17.80 13.88
N GLY A 106 -16.31 18.74 14.79
CA GLY A 106 -15.25 19.47 15.49
C GLY A 106 -14.35 20.22 14.49
N ASN A 107 -13.05 19.92 14.51
CA ASN A 107 -12.06 20.46 13.58
C ASN A 107 -11.65 19.48 12.47
N LYS A 108 -12.41 18.40 12.26
CA LYS A 108 -12.11 17.34 11.30
C LYS A 108 -13.13 17.32 10.18
N LEU A 109 -12.63 17.21 8.95
CA LEU A 109 -13.45 16.96 7.76
C LEU A 109 -13.57 15.45 7.57
N ILE A 110 -14.79 14.95 7.73
CA ILE A 110 -15.17 13.57 7.46
C ILE A 110 -15.77 13.51 6.06
N ILE A 111 -15.37 12.52 5.28
CA ILE A 111 -15.73 12.37 3.87
C ILE A 111 -16.22 10.95 3.64
N GLU A 112 -17.42 10.83 3.10
CA GLU A 112 -17.88 9.58 2.49
C GLU A 112 -17.30 9.51 1.08
N ALA A 113 -16.62 8.42 0.77
CA ALA A 113 -16.01 8.22 -0.52
C ALA A 113 -16.22 6.81 -1.05
N THR A 114 -15.93 6.63 -2.34
CA THR A 114 -16.01 5.34 -3.02
C THR A 114 -14.72 5.11 -3.79
N LEU A 115 -14.05 4.01 -3.46
CA LEU A 115 -12.98 3.47 -4.27
C LEU A 115 -13.60 2.56 -5.31
N GLU A 116 -13.71 3.07 -6.54
CA GLU A 116 -14.34 2.36 -7.65
C GLU A 116 -13.67 1.02 -7.91
N LYS A 117 -14.42 0.03 -8.37
CA LYS A 117 -13.91 -1.33 -8.60
C LYS A 117 -12.69 -1.37 -9.54
N ASN A 118 -12.65 -0.46 -10.52
CA ASN A 118 -11.58 -0.33 -11.51
C ASN A 118 -10.48 0.66 -11.10
N ALA A 119 -10.63 1.34 -9.95
CA ALA A 119 -9.58 2.21 -9.44
C ALA A 119 -8.35 1.37 -9.11
N ASP A 120 -7.22 1.80 -9.65
CA ASP A 120 -5.93 1.17 -9.39
C ASP A 120 -5.57 1.37 -7.93
N ARG A 121 -5.22 0.29 -7.24
CA ARG A 121 -5.05 0.25 -5.80
C ARG A 121 -3.81 -0.56 -5.44
N PHE A 122 -3.08 -0.10 -4.44
CA PHE A 122 -1.86 -0.77 -4.00
C PHE A 122 -1.75 -0.74 -2.49
N ILE A 123 -1.30 -1.84 -1.90
CA ILE A 123 -1.04 -1.94 -0.47
C ILE A 123 0.46 -1.87 -0.21
N ALA A 124 0.90 -0.84 0.50
CA ALA A 124 2.27 -0.69 0.96
C ALA A 124 2.40 -1.31 2.36
N ASP A 125 2.55 -2.64 2.40
CA ASP A 125 2.57 -3.43 3.63
C ASP A 125 3.76 -4.40 3.65
N GLY A 126 4.95 -3.83 3.84
CA GLY A 126 6.16 -4.65 3.98
C GLY A 126 6.15 -5.58 5.19
N GLN A 127 5.19 -5.49 6.12
CA GLN A 127 5.11 -6.36 7.30
C GLN A 127 4.21 -7.59 7.10
N GLY A 128 3.43 -7.65 6.01
CA GLY A 128 2.64 -8.82 5.67
C GLY A 128 1.35 -8.99 6.48
N ARG A 129 0.76 -7.90 6.97
CA ARG A 129 -0.54 -7.90 7.64
C ARG A 129 -1.66 -8.32 6.71
N GLN A 130 -1.72 -7.80 5.48
CA GLN A 130 -2.77 -8.23 4.54
C GLN A 130 -2.63 -9.71 4.19
N ALA A 131 -1.41 -10.19 3.95
CA ALA A 131 -1.17 -11.62 3.71
C ALA A 131 -1.52 -12.50 4.92
N PHE A 132 -1.25 -12.01 6.14
CA PHE A 132 -1.68 -12.69 7.37
C PHE A 132 -3.21 -12.72 7.51
N ILE A 133 -3.89 -11.59 7.28
CA ILE A 133 -5.35 -11.49 7.41
C ILE A 133 -6.05 -12.36 6.35
N ASP A 134 -5.53 -12.36 5.11
CA ASP A 134 -6.01 -13.24 4.03
C ASP A 134 -5.88 -14.72 4.43
N TRP A 135 -4.72 -15.11 4.98
CA TRP A 135 -4.55 -16.46 5.53
C TRP A 135 -5.51 -16.75 6.70
N LEU A 136 -5.71 -15.80 7.61
CA LEU A 136 -6.57 -15.97 8.78
C LEU A 136 -8.02 -16.23 8.35
N LEU A 137 -8.53 -15.45 7.39
CA LEU A 137 -9.90 -15.55 6.88
C LEU A 137 -10.09 -16.65 5.83
N SER A 138 -9.01 -17.28 5.34
CA SER A 138 -9.11 -18.44 4.44
C SER A 138 -9.66 -19.70 5.11
N ASP A 139 -9.65 -19.74 6.44
CA ASP A 139 -10.25 -20.80 7.25
C ASP A 139 -11.63 -20.33 7.74
N GLU A 140 -12.68 -21.04 7.31
CA GLU A 140 -14.08 -20.69 7.66
C GLU A 140 -14.34 -20.70 9.18
N SER A 141 -13.53 -21.42 9.96
CA SER A 141 -13.64 -21.42 11.43
C SER A 141 -13.28 -20.07 12.07
N ASN A 142 -12.62 -19.18 11.31
CA ASN A 142 -12.18 -17.86 11.74
C ASN A 142 -13.11 -16.73 11.28
N ALA A 143 -14.34 -17.05 10.86
CA ALA A 143 -15.32 -16.06 10.38
C ALA A 143 -15.63 -14.96 11.41
N GLU A 144 -15.45 -15.23 12.70
CA GLU A 144 -15.60 -14.23 13.77
C GLU A 144 -14.63 -13.03 13.64
N PHE A 145 -13.51 -13.20 12.92
CA PHE A 145 -12.54 -12.13 12.69
C PHE A 145 -12.84 -11.28 11.46
N GLU A 146 -13.86 -11.59 10.67
CA GLU A 146 -14.20 -10.83 9.46
C GLU A 146 -14.51 -9.35 9.77
N ASP A 147 -15.20 -9.11 10.89
CA ASP A 147 -15.61 -7.77 11.36
C ASP A 147 -14.55 -7.05 12.20
N HIS A 148 -13.41 -7.70 12.48
CA HIS A 148 -12.29 -7.02 13.12
C HIS A 148 -11.80 -5.87 12.24
N THR A 149 -11.52 -4.72 12.85
CA THR A 149 -11.13 -3.53 12.09
C THR A 149 -9.63 -3.31 12.08
N ILE A 150 -9.13 -2.75 10.98
CA ILE A 150 -7.79 -2.19 10.87
C ILE A 150 -7.86 -0.73 10.44
N SER A 151 -7.04 0.10 11.07
CA SER A 151 -6.87 1.48 10.64
C SER A 151 -6.00 1.52 9.38
N PHE A 152 -6.30 2.47 8.50
CA PHE A 152 -5.51 2.66 7.29
C PHE A 152 -5.29 4.14 6.99
N LYS A 153 -4.20 4.39 6.27
CA LYS A 153 -3.91 5.63 5.59
C LYS A 153 -4.09 5.42 4.09
N LEU A 154 -4.92 6.23 3.46
CA LEU A 154 -5.14 6.19 2.02
C LEU A 154 -4.50 7.42 1.37
N ILE A 155 -3.59 7.16 0.42
CA ILE A 155 -2.90 8.18 -0.36
C ILE A 155 -3.40 8.11 -1.79
N VAL A 156 -4.09 9.15 -2.24
CA VAL A 156 -4.65 9.24 -3.59
C VAL A 156 -3.69 10.05 -4.46
N THR A 157 -3.09 9.41 -5.47
CA THR A 157 -2.01 10.02 -6.28
C THR A 157 -2.50 11.04 -7.30
N GLN A 158 -3.81 11.02 -7.61
CA GLN A 158 -4.44 11.82 -8.67
C GLN A 158 -3.74 11.60 -10.01
N THR A 159 -3.61 10.34 -10.39
CA THR A 159 -2.98 9.90 -11.65
C THR A 159 -3.90 8.95 -12.38
N GLU A 160 -3.66 8.72 -13.67
CA GLU A 160 -4.44 7.74 -14.45
C GLU A 160 -4.27 6.31 -13.92
N SER A 161 -3.08 5.97 -13.43
CA SER A 161 -2.78 4.70 -12.75
C SER A 161 -1.66 4.88 -11.72
N LEU A 162 -1.48 3.88 -10.86
CA LEU A 162 -0.36 3.79 -9.92
C LEU A 162 0.95 3.33 -10.60
N SER A 163 0.86 3.00 -11.87
CA SER A 163 1.96 2.62 -12.75
C SER A 163 2.66 3.82 -13.42
N THR A 164 2.06 5.02 -13.33
CA THR A 164 2.67 6.24 -13.87
C THR A 164 4.00 6.58 -13.17
N PRO A 165 4.97 7.22 -13.86
CA PRO A 165 6.26 7.58 -13.25
C PRO A 165 6.11 8.38 -11.95
N LYS A 166 5.16 9.33 -11.90
CA LYS A 166 4.84 10.11 -10.70
C LYS A 166 4.40 9.20 -9.55
N ALA A 167 3.43 8.31 -9.78
CA ALA A 167 2.89 7.45 -8.74
C ALA A 167 3.94 6.45 -8.23
N VAL A 168 4.67 5.80 -9.14
CA VAL A 168 5.75 4.85 -8.78
C VAL A 168 6.81 5.52 -7.92
N GLN A 169 7.26 6.72 -8.29
CA GLN A 169 8.25 7.48 -7.53
C GLN A 169 7.75 7.80 -6.11
N ILE A 170 6.48 8.18 -5.97
CA ILE A 170 5.87 8.51 -4.68
C ILE A 170 5.76 7.26 -3.79
N ILE A 171 5.26 6.15 -4.33
CA ILE A 171 5.07 4.90 -3.57
C ILE A 171 6.41 4.37 -3.09
N ARG A 172 7.41 4.31 -4.00
CA ARG A 172 8.76 3.85 -3.67
C ARG A 172 9.43 4.71 -2.61
N GLN A 173 9.31 6.04 -2.73
CA GLN A 173 9.88 6.94 -1.74
C GLN A 173 9.22 6.78 -0.38
N LEU A 174 7.89 6.68 -0.31
CA LEU A 174 7.20 6.45 0.97
C LEU A 174 7.64 5.12 1.59
N PHE A 175 7.76 4.07 0.77
CA PHE A 175 8.28 2.80 1.23
C PHE A 175 9.71 2.96 1.78
N ALA A 176 10.60 3.66 1.07
CA ALA A 176 11.93 3.96 1.57
C ALA A 176 11.87 4.73 2.89
N ASP A 177 11.09 5.81 2.97
CA ASP A 177 10.97 6.69 4.15
C ASP A 177 10.51 5.94 5.40
N TYR A 178 9.58 4.99 5.28
CA TYR A 178 9.17 4.12 6.39
C TYR A 178 10.32 3.24 6.92
N HIS A 179 11.36 3.07 6.13
CA HIS A 179 12.55 2.29 6.45
C HIS A 179 13.81 3.15 6.65
N VAL A 180 13.74 4.48 6.43
CA VAL A 180 14.88 5.40 6.61
C VAL A 180 15.13 5.64 8.10
N LYS A 181 16.32 5.22 8.54
CA LYS A 181 16.96 5.25 9.88
C LYS A 181 16.95 3.97 10.72
N LEU A 182 16.33 2.85 10.29
CA LEU A 182 16.39 1.63 11.11
C LEU A 182 17.61 0.73 10.86
N THR A 183 18.33 0.85 9.75
CA THR A 183 19.68 0.27 9.54
C THR A 183 20.20 0.68 8.15
N LYS A 184 21.52 0.59 7.91
CA LYS A 184 22.09 0.69 6.54
C LYS A 184 21.23 -0.13 5.57
N PRO A 185 21.09 0.27 4.29
CA PRO A 185 20.47 -0.59 3.29
C PRO A 185 21.19 -1.93 3.30
N ASN A 186 20.58 -2.92 3.96
CA ASN A 186 20.94 -4.31 3.73
C ASN A 186 20.45 -4.63 2.31
N SER A 187 20.88 -5.76 1.77
CA SER A 187 20.49 -6.26 0.45
C SER A 187 18.97 -6.38 0.19
N SER A 188 18.10 -5.95 1.11
CA SER A 188 16.63 -5.98 1.01
C SER A 188 15.95 -4.65 0.65
N ILE A 189 16.71 -3.55 0.51
CA ILE A 189 16.18 -2.28 -0.01
C ILE A 189 16.80 -2.05 -1.38
N SER A 190 16.00 -2.18 -2.43
CA SER A 190 16.44 -1.91 -3.79
C SER A 190 16.95 -0.47 -3.90
N LYS A 191 18.09 -0.28 -4.59
CA LYS A 191 18.63 1.07 -4.85
C LYS A 191 17.61 1.96 -5.57
N HIS A 192 16.70 1.34 -6.32
CA HIS A 192 15.59 1.99 -7.05
C HIS A 192 14.53 2.66 -6.16
N PHE A 193 14.52 2.40 -4.84
CA PHE A 193 13.48 2.92 -3.96
C PHE A 193 13.77 4.31 -3.39
N ASP A 194 15.06 4.68 -3.25
CA ASP A 194 15.44 6.00 -2.75
C ASP A 194 15.52 7.03 -3.88
N ASN A 195 14.70 8.08 -3.78
CA ASN A 195 14.69 9.25 -4.66
C ASN A 195 14.82 10.56 -3.87
N SER A 196 15.29 10.50 -2.62
CA SER A 196 15.34 11.65 -1.71
C SER A 196 16.40 12.68 -2.10
N THR A 197 17.46 12.28 -2.81
CA THR A 197 18.56 13.16 -3.21
C THR A 197 18.70 13.30 -4.73
N VAL A 198 19.46 14.30 -5.19
CA VAL A 198 19.79 14.47 -6.62
C VAL A 198 20.65 13.31 -7.12
N LEU A 199 21.60 12.85 -6.31
CA LEU A 199 22.48 11.72 -6.67
C LEU A 199 21.70 10.41 -6.78
N SER A 200 20.78 10.13 -5.83
CA SER A 200 19.94 8.93 -5.90
C SER A 200 19.07 8.92 -7.17
N ARG A 201 18.51 10.08 -7.55
CA ARG A 201 17.76 10.23 -8.81
C ARG A 201 18.63 9.96 -10.04
N LEU A 202 19.82 10.57 -10.13
CA LEU A 202 20.75 10.34 -11.23
C LEU A 202 21.19 8.87 -11.34
N MET A 203 21.43 8.20 -10.21
CA MET A 203 21.77 6.77 -10.20
C MET A 203 20.61 5.91 -10.71
N ASN A 204 19.37 6.22 -10.33
CA ASN A 204 18.19 5.51 -10.83
C ASN A 204 18.01 5.71 -12.34
N ASP A 205 18.22 6.92 -12.84
CA ASP A 205 18.18 7.22 -14.28
C ASP A 205 19.27 6.43 -15.04
N TYR A 206 20.49 6.36 -14.48
CA TYR A 206 21.59 5.58 -15.07
C TYR A 206 21.30 4.08 -15.09
N LEU A 207 20.75 3.53 -14.00
CA LEU A 207 20.37 2.12 -13.94
C LEU A 207 19.27 1.78 -14.95
N ALA A 208 18.30 2.68 -15.17
CA ALA A 208 17.28 2.51 -16.19
C ALA A 208 17.88 2.43 -17.61
N LEU A 209 18.86 3.28 -17.92
CA LEU A 209 19.56 3.27 -19.22
C LEU A 209 20.34 1.98 -19.48
N GLN A 210 20.85 1.30 -18.43
CA GLN A 210 21.55 0.03 -18.60
C GLN A 210 20.60 -1.14 -18.92
N VAL A 211 19.36 -1.10 -18.43
CA VAL A 211 18.37 -2.14 -18.67
C VAL A 211 17.85 -2.12 -20.12
N ASP A 212 17.73 -0.93 -20.72
CA ASP A 212 17.29 -0.76 -22.12
C ASP A 212 18.37 -1.09 -23.17
N SER A 213 19.60 -1.39 -22.73
CA SER A 213 20.77 -1.65 -23.60
C SER A 213 21.07 -3.14 -23.85
N TYR A 214 20.12 -4.04 -23.53
CA TYR A 214 20.17 -5.48 -23.82
C TYR A 214 18.92 -5.99 -24.55
#